data_AF-A0A9E8GB27-F1
#
_entry.id   AF-A0A9E8GB27-F1
#
_cell.length_a   1.000
_cell.length_b   1.000
_cell.length_c   1.000
_cell.angle_alpha   90.00
_cell.angle_beta   90.00
_cell.angle_gamma   90.00
#
_symmetry.space_group_name_H-M   'P 1'
#
loop_
_entity.id
_entity.type
_entity.pdbx_description
1 polymer ?
#
loop_
_entity_poly.entity_id
_entity_poly.type
_entity_poly.pdbx_seq_one_letter_code
_entity_poly.pdbx_strand_id
1 'polypeptide(L)'
;MINLLTIFLTLYLLTLFMISFKFNHLLIMLMFLEILMLFLLLILYNFLLLINMEYFIMIYLLIIVCEGILGLTLLILMIQFKGMNKLNSINLNLI
;
A
#
# COMPACT_ATOMS: atom_id res chain seq x y z
N MET A 1 25.94 -18.01 -6.04
CA MET A 1 24.79 -17.66 -6.88
C MET A 1 23.65 -17.29 -5.96
N ILE A 2 23.37 -16.00 -5.81
CA ILE A 2 22.27 -15.52 -4.97
C ILE A 2 20.97 -15.94 -5.66
N ASN A 3 20.09 -16.67 -4.95
CA ASN A 3 18.83 -17.11 -5.51
C ASN A 3 17.90 -15.90 -5.69
N LEU A 4 17.14 -15.84 -6.78
CA LEU A 4 16.18 -14.77 -7.06
C LEU A 4 15.25 -14.48 -5.85
N LEU A 5 14.83 -15.55 -5.16
CA LEU A 5 13.98 -15.50 -3.98
C LEU A 5 14.67 -14.78 -2.80
N THR A 6 15.99 -14.94 -2.63
CA THR A 6 16.74 -14.23 -1.60
C THR A 6 16.87 -12.73 -1.89
N ILE A 7 16.89 -12.31 -3.16
CA ILE A 7 16.90 -10.88 -3.54
C ILE A 7 15.53 -10.25 -3.24
N PHE A 8 14.43 -10.93 -3.57
CA PHE A 8 13.10 -10.38 -3.27
C PHE A 8 12.82 -10.30 -1.77
N LEU A 9 13.30 -11.27 -0.98
CA LEU A 9 13.20 -11.22 0.48
C LEU A 9 13.95 -10.04 1.09
N THR A 10 15.17 -9.74 0.61
CA THR A 10 15.93 -8.59 1.12
C THR A 10 15.27 -7.27 0.74
N LEU A 11 14.76 -7.15 -0.50
CA LEU A 11 14.02 -5.97 -0.92
C LEU A 11 12.74 -5.77 -0.11
N TYR A 12 11.98 -6.83 0.16
CA TYR A 12 10.79 -6.77 1.01
C TYR A 12 11.11 -6.33 2.45
N LEU A 13 12.20 -6.83 3.03
CA LEU A 13 12.65 -6.39 4.36
C LEU A 13 13.08 -4.92 4.37
N LEU A 14 13.77 -4.46 3.32
CA LEU A 14 14.17 -3.07 3.17
C LEU A 14 12.94 -2.16 3.07
N THR A 15 11.92 -2.53 2.29
CA THR A 15 10.71 -1.72 2.17
C THR A 15 9.89 -1.67 3.46
N LEU A 16 9.79 -2.79 4.19
CA LEU A 16 9.21 -2.81 5.54
C LEU A 16 9.93 -1.86 6.49
N PHE A 17 11.27 -1.87 6.47
CA PHE A 17 12.07 -0.97 7.29
C PHE A 17 11.81 0.49 6.92
N MET A 18 11.71 0.80 5.62
CA MET A 18 11.37 2.15 5.16
C MET A 18 9.98 2.60 5.61
N ILE A 19 8.96 1.73 5.57
CA ILE A 19 7.60 2.04 6.04
C ILE A 19 7.57 2.34 7.54
N SER A 20 8.44 1.70 8.33
CA SER A 20 8.51 1.92 9.77
C SER A 20 8.96 3.34 10.15
N PHE A 21 9.71 4.01 9.27
CA PHE A 21 9.99 5.44 9.43
C PHE A 21 8.73 6.24 9.11
N LYS A 22 8.15 6.86 10.13
CA LYS A 22 6.96 7.70 9.99
C LYS A 22 7.22 8.84 9.01
N PHE A 23 6.59 8.79 7.83
CA PHE A 23 6.55 9.91 6.89
C PHE A 23 5.31 10.77 7.15
N ASN A 24 5.47 12.10 7.20
CA ASN A 24 4.40 13.05 7.54
C ASN A 24 3.29 13.16 6.48
N HIS A 25 3.54 12.71 5.25
CA HIS A 25 2.55 12.77 4.17
C HIS A 25 1.91 11.40 3.96
N LEU A 26 0.60 11.33 4.17
CA LEU A 26 -0.20 10.11 4.02
C LEU A 26 -0.04 9.46 2.63
N LEU A 27 0.09 10.29 1.59
CA LEU A 27 0.25 9.85 0.19
C LEU A 27 1.56 9.09 -0.03
N ILE A 28 2.62 9.48 0.67
CA ILE A 28 3.92 8.81 0.62
C ILE A 28 3.81 7.42 1.28
N MET A 29 3.06 7.31 2.37
CA MET A 29 2.81 6.02 3.02
C MET A 29 2.02 5.05 2.14
N LEU A 30 1.01 5.55 1.40
CA LEU A 30 0.27 4.74 0.41
C LEU A 30 1.16 4.22 -0.72
N MET A 31 2.05 5.05 -1.26
CA MET A 31 3.02 4.63 -2.28
C MET A 31 3.94 3.51 -1.79
N PHE A 32 4.42 3.58 -0.54
CA PHE A 32 5.23 2.50 0.02
C PHE A 32 4.44 1.20 0.25
N LEU A 33 3.13 1.30 0.55
CA LEU A 33 2.25 0.16 0.68
C LEU A 33 2.06 -0.58 -0.65
N GLU A 34 1.87 0.15 -1.76
CA GLU A 34 1.77 -0.45 -3.10
C GLU A 34 3.06 -1.19 -3.50
N ILE A 35 4.22 -0.60 -3.22
CA ILE A 35 5.53 -1.23 -3.46
C ILE A 35 5.67 -2.52 -2.62
N LEU A 36 5.19 -2.53 -1.38
CA LEU A 36 5.21 -3.71 -0.52
C LEU A 36 4.36 -4.85 -1.08
N MET A 37 3.16 -4.55 -1.58
CA MET A 37 2.26 -5.56 -2.18
C MET A 37 2.84 -6.16 -3.47
N LEU A 38 3.60 -5.38 -4.26
CA LEU A 38 4.31 -5.87 -5.45
C LEU A 38 5.43 -6.86 -5.11
N PHE A 39 6.23 -6.60 -4.07
CA PHE A 39 7.25 -7.56 -3.64
C PHE A 39 6.63 -8.86 -3.10
N LEU A 40 5.51 -8.76 -2.40
CA LEU A 40 4.78 -9.92 -1.89
C LEU A 40 4.16 -10.73 -3.04
N LEU A 41 3.69 -10.08 -4.11
CA LEU A 41 3.25 -10.73 -5.35
C LEU A 41 4.38 -11.54 -5.99
N LEU A 42 5.58 -10.96 -6.13
CA LEU A 42 6.73 -11.64 -6.74
C LEU A 42 7.17 -12.87 -5.94
N ILE A 43 7.12 -12.80 -4.62
CA ILE A 43 7.43 -13.93 -3.75
C ILE A 43 6.35 -15.03 -3.91
N LEU A 44 5.07 -14.65 -3.85
CA LEU A 44 3.95 -15.58 -4.00
C LEU A 44 3.96 -16.27 -5.38
N TYR A 45 4.25 -15.54 -6.45
CA TYR A 45 4.35 -16.06 -7.80
C TYR A 45 5.38 -17.18 -7.91
N ASN A 46 6.58 -16.99 -7.33
CA ASN A 46 7.63 -18.01 -7.34
C ASN A 46 7.21 -19.26 -6.54
N PHE A 47 6.49 -19.09 -5.43
CA PHE A 47 5.95 -20.23 -4.67
C PHE A 47 4.85 -20.98 -5.43
N LEU A 48 3.95 -20.25 -6.11
CA LEU A 48 2.85 -20.86 -6.87
C LEU A 48 3.32 -21.59 -8.12
N LEU A 49 4.38 -21.10 -8.77
CA LEU A 49 5.07 -21.83 -9.84
C LEU A 49 5.61 -23.17 -9.36
N LEU A 50 6.11 -23.25 -8.11
CA LEU A 50 6.63 -24.49 -7.54
C LEU A 50 5.53 -25.52 -7.25
N ILE A 51 4.30 -25.04 -7.00
CA ILE A 51 3.12 -25.86 -6.67
C ILE A 51 2.23 -26.06 -7.92
N ASN A 52 2.58 -25.48 -9.07
CA ASN A 52 1.81 -25.47 -10.33
C ASN A 52 0.36 -24.92 -10.20
N MET A 53 0.12 -24.00 -9.26
CA MET A 53 -1.22 -23.44 -8.99
C MET A 53 -1.33 -21.98 -9.43
N GLU A 54 -1.07 -21.71 -10.70
CA GLU A 54 -1.01 -20.35 -11.27
C GLU A 54 -2.32 -19.57 -11.13
N TYR A 55 -3.47 -20.26 -11.11
CA TYR A 55 -4.78 -19.60 -11.00
C TYR A 55 -4.97 -18.79 -9.70
N PHE A 56 -4.28 -19.13 -8.62
CA PHE A 56 -4.36 -18.39 -7.35
C PHE A 56 -3.82 -16.95 -7.46
N ILE A 57 -2.97 -16.66 -8.44
CA ILE A 57 -2.44 -15.30 -8.68
C ILE A 57 -3.57 -14.34 -9.03
N MET A 58 -4.59 -14.80 -9.75
CA MET A 58 -5.74 -13.96 -10.14
C MET A 58 -6.56 -13.51 -8.94
N ILE A 59 -6.76 -14.41 -7.97
CA ILE A 59 -7.48 -14.09 -6.73
C ILE A 59 -6.68 -13.08 -5.90
N TYR A 60 -5.36 -13.28 -5.81
CA TYR A 60 -4.47 -12.37 -5.08
C TYR A 60 -4.45 -10.96 -5.70
N LEU A 61 -4.41 -10.86 -7.03
CA LEU A 61 -4.49 -9.57 -7.73
C LEU A 61 -5.81 -8.82 -7.46
N LEU A 62 -6.94 -9.52 -7.42
CA LEU A 62 -8.22 -8.90 -7.09
C LEU A 62 -8.22 -8.28 -5.68
N ILE A 63 -7.66 -9.00 -4.70
CA ILE A 63 -7.58 -8.52 -3.32
C ILE A 63 -6.71 -7.25 -3.23
N ILE A 64 -5.55 -7.21 -3.92
CA ILE A 64 -4.67 -6.04 -3.95
C ILE A 64 -5.40 -4.81 -4.50
N VAL A 65 -6.13 -4.97 -5.62
CA VAL A 65 -6.86 -3.85 -6.23
C VAL A 65 -7.96 -3.33 -5.30
N CYS A 66 -8.67 -4.22 -4.60
CA CYS A 66 -9.68 -3.83 -3.61
C CYS A 66 -9.06 -3.04 -2.44
N GLU A 67 -7.93 -3.47 -1.90
CA GLU A 67 -7.21 -2.72 -0.85
C GLU A 67 -6.72 -1.36 -1.36
N GLY A 68 -6.28 -1.27 -2.62
CA GLY A 68 -5.94 0.00 -3.26
C GLY A 68 -7.12 0.97 -3.31
N ILE A 69 -8.30 0.52 -3.74
CA ILE A 69 -9.52 1.34 -3.80
C ILE A 69 -9.93 1.80 -2.39
N LEU A 70 -9.87 0.92 -1.40
CA LEU A 70 -10.13 1.28 0.01
C LEU A 70 -9.15 2.35 0.50
N GLY A 71 -7.85 2.23 0.18
CA GLY A 71 -6.84 3.23 0.50
C GLY A 71 -7.10 4.61 -0.13
N LEU A 72 -7.50 4.64 -1.41
CA LEU A 72 -7.86 5.86 -2.14
C LEU A 72 -9.11 6.53 -1.56
N THR A 73 -10.16 5.76 -1.26
CA THR A 73 -11.39 6.32 -0.66
C THR A 73 -11.14 6.94 0.71
N LEU A 74 -10.30 6.33 1.55
CA LEU A 74 -9.84 6.90 2.82
C LEU A 74 -9.09 8.22 2.65
N LEU A 75 -8.22 8.31 1.65
CA LEU A 75 -7.49 9.53 1.35
C LEU A 75 -8.43 10.67 0.93
N ILE A 76 -9.43 10.36 0.10
CA ILE A 76 -10.46 11.34 -0.33
C ILE A 76 -11.24 11.86 0.89
N LEU A 77 -11.67 10.97 1.78
CA LEU A 77 -12.37 11.35 3.02
C LEU A 77 -11.53 12.27 3.90
N MET A 78 -10.24 11.98 4.09
CA MET A 78 -9.35 12.84 4.88
C MET A 78 -9.20 14.25 4.30
N ILE A 79 -9.13 14.36 2.96
CA ILE A 79 -9.09 15.67 2.28
C ILE A 79 -10.41 16.41 2.50
N GLN A 80 -11.56 15.73 2.39
CA GLN A 80 -12.88 16.31 2.62
C GLN A 80 -13.05 16.81 4.06
N PHE A 81 -12.67 16.02 5.07
CA PHE A 81 -12.74 16.44 6.48
C PHE A 81 -11.79 17.61 6.79
N LYS A 82 -10.56 17.60 6.27
CA LYS A 82 -9.62 18.72 6.47
C LYS A 82 -10.10 20.00 5.78
N GLY A 83 -10.76 19.88 4.63
CA GLY A 83 -11.44 20.99 3.94
C GLY A 83 -12.65 21.53 4.72
N MET A 84 -13.53 20.65 5.21
CA MET A 84 -14.70 21.03 6.02
C MET A 84 -14.30 21.70 7.34
N ASN A 85 -13.28 21.19 8.04
CA ASN A 85 -12.83 21.79 9.30
C ASN A 85 -12.29 23.22 9.12
N LYS A 86 -11.64 23.51 7.98
CA LYS A 86 -11.22 24.88 7.65
C LYS A 86 -12.41 25.81 7.39
N LEU A 87 -13.40 25.37 6.62
CA LEU A 87 -14.60 26.17 6.36
C LEU A 87 -15.40 26.45 7.64
N ASN A 88 -15.54 25.44 8.52
CA ASN A 88 -16.26 25.62 9.78
C ASN A 88 -15.55 26.58 10.75
N SER A 89 -14.21 26.59 10.76
CA SER A 89 -13.43 27.56 11.55
C SER A 89 -13.55 29.00 11.06
N ILE A 90 -13.75 29.22 9.75
CA ILE A 90 -13.98 30.56 9.19
C ILE A 90 -15.33 31.12 9.68
N ASN A 91 -16.36 30.26 9.76
CA ASN A 91 -17.67 30.66 10.28
C ASN A 91 -17.70 30.88 11.80
N LEU A 92 -16.79 30.26 12.56
CA LEU A 92 -16.69 30.43 14.02
C LEU A 92 -15.94 31.69 14.46
N ASN A 93 -15.25 32.39 13.54
CA ASN A 93 -14.60 33.68 13.82
C ASN A 93 -15.47 34.89 13.39
N LEU A 94 -16.72 34.67 12.97
CA LEU A 94 -17.64 35.70 12.46
C LEU A 94 -18.95 35.83 13.26
N ILE A 95 -19.02 35.22 14.44
CA ILE A 95 -20.07 35.44 15.47
C ILE A 95 -19.35 35.70 16.78
#